data_AF-A0A967D6V9-F1
#
_entry.id   AF-A0A967D6V9-F1
#
_cell.length_a   1.000
_cell.length_b   1.000
_cell.length_c   1.000
_cell.angle_alpha   90.00
_cell.angle_beta   90.00
_cell.angle_gamma   90.00
#
_symmetry.space_group_name_H-M   'P 1'
#
loop_
_entity.id
_entity.type
_entity.pdbx_description
1 polymer ?
#
loop_
_entity_poly.entity_id
_entity_poly.type
_entity_poly.pdbx_seq_one_letter_code
_entity_poly.pdbx_strand_id
1 'polypeptide(L)'
;MIALTTTSIAWVLLIVVTAGFIVYAVLNGRSAREELGSEIELAPNRKQYVDDEVLEGRRLEMVQFVGVLLLIVIVIALPLYWVFEPARQAGAVEAQEEIFVDWGERLFAPTARLCRRWWRGRMERD
;
A
#
# COMPACT_ATOMS: atom_id res chain seq x y z
N MET A 1 -18.92 10.01 -11.51
CA MET A 1 -19.45 9.46 -10.23
C MET A 1 -18.44 8.55 -9.51
N ILE A 2 -17.62 7.73 -10.20
CA ILE A 2 -16.65 6.81 -9.58
C ILE A 2 -15.51 7.53 -8.82
N ALA A 3 -15.05 8.70 -9.32
CA ALA A 3 -14.02 9.50 -8.64
C ALA A 3 -14.48 10.06 -7.28
N LEU A 4 -15.77 10.36 -7.10
CA LEU A 4 -16.31 10.84 -5.83
C LEU A 4 -16.39 9.72 -4.79
N THR A 5 -16.73 8.50 -5.20
CA THR A 5 -16.77 7.32 -4.31
C THR A 5 -15.37 6.90 -3.87
N THR A 6 -14.38 6.86 -4.76
CA THR A 6 -13.00 6.49 -4.38
C THR A 6 -12.38 7.50 -3.40
N THR A 7 -12.56 8.80 -3.63
CA THR A 7 -12.11 9.84 -2.70
C THR A 7 -12.84 9.78 -1.36
N SER A 8 -14.15 9.50 -1.35
CA SER A 8 -14.91 9.37 -0.10
C SER A 8 -14.46 8.17 0.73
N ILE A 9 -14.23 7.01 0.09
CA ILE A 9 -13.70 5.80 0.74
C ILE A 9 -12.31 6.07 1.33
N ALA A 10 -11.45 6.78 0.58
CA ALA A 10 -10.11 7.14 1.07
C ALA A 10 -10.17 8.01 2.32
N TRP A 11 -11.06 9.01 2.37
CA TRP A 11 -11.24 9.86 3.56
C TRP A 11 -11.78 9.08 4.76
N VAL A 12 -12.75 8.19 4.55
CA VAL A 12 -13.28 7.34 5.63
C VAL A 12 -12.18 6.44 6.21
N LEU A 13 -11.41 5.77 5.35
CA LEU A 13 -10.29 4.93 5.79
C LEU A 13 -9.23 5.74 6.54
N LEU A 14 -8.85 6.91 6.02
CA LEU A 14 -7.89 7.79 6.67
C LEU A 14 -8.37 8.18 8.08
N ILE A 15 -9.62 8.63 8.22
CA ILE A 15 -10.17 9.02 9.53
C ILE A 15 -10.18 7.84 10.51
N VAL A 16 -10.63 6.66 10.07
CA VAL A 16 -10.71 5.47 10.94
C VAL A 16 -9.33 5.02 11.39
N VAL A 17 -8.37 4.93 10.47
CA VAL A 17 -7.00 4.51 10.77
C VAL A 17 -6.30 5.53 11.66
N THR A 18 -6.43 6.82 11.35
CA THR A 18 -5.82 7.89 12.16
C THR A 18 -6.43 7.95 13.55
N ALA A 19 -7.77 7.85 13.69
CA ALA A 19 -8.42 7.80 15.00
C ALA A 19 -7.99 6.55 15.79
N GLY A 20 -7.95 5.39 15.15
CA GLY A 20 -7.46 4.15 15.75
C GLY A 20 -6.02 4.27 16.23
N PHE A 21 -5.15 4.88 15.42
CA PHE A 21 -3.76 5.14 15.78
C PHE A 21 -3.62 6.12 16.94
N ILE A 22 -4.40 7.20 16.96
CA ILE A 22 -4.40 8.17 18.06
C ILE A 22 -4.85 7.49 19.36
N VAL A 23 -5.95 6.72 19.31
CA VAL A 23 -6.44 5.97 20.47
C VAL A 23 -5.37 4.98 20.95
N TYR A 24 -4.78 4.22 20.03
CA TYR A 24 -3.68 3.31 20.33
C TYR A 24 -2.50 4.04 20.98
N ALA A 25 -2.02 5.13 20.39
CA ALA A 25 -0.90 5.91 20.90
C ALA A 25 -1.16 6.49 22.29
N VAL A 26 -2.38 6.99 22.53
CA VAL A 26 -2.80 7.50 23.84
C VAL A 26 -2.85 6.38 24.87
N LEU A 27 -3.49 5.24 24.55
CA LEU A 27 -3.59 4.11 25.47
C LEU A 27 -2.21 3.48 25.75
N ASN A 28 -1.38 3.34 24.74
CA ASN A 28 -0.02 2.81 24.86
C ASN A 28 0.89 3.76 25.65
N GLY A 29 0.78 5.07 25.40
CA GLY A 29 1.49 6.09 26.18
C GLY A 29 1.04 6.15 27.64
N ARG A 30 -0.26 5.99 27.91
CA ARG A 30 -0.78 5.86 29.29
C ARG A 30 -0.41 4.54 29.95
N SER A 31 -0.12 3.51 29.16
CA SER A 31 0.41 2.22 29.63
C SER A 31 1.92 2.26 29.90
N ALA A 32 2.63 3.32 29.52
CA ALA A 32 4.02 3.52 29.90
C ALA A 32 4.07 3.83 31.41
N ARG A 33 4.41 2.81 32.20
CA ARG A 33 4.43 2.87 33.67
C ARG A 33 5.50 3.83 34.19
N GLU A 34 5.33 4.22 35.46
CA GLU A 34 6.27 4.91 36.35
C GLU A 34 7.67 4.25 36.48
N GLU A 35 7.93 3.14 35.80
CA GLU A 35 9.21 2.39 35.82
C GLU A 35 10.28 3.00 34.87
N LEU A 36 9.95 4.05 34.10
CA LEU A 36 10.89 4.77 33.24
C LEU A 36 11.88 5.56 34.12
N GLY A 37 13.09 5.01 34.32
CA GLY A 37 14.15 5.60 35.14
C GLY A 37 14.64 4.74 36.32
N SER A 38 14.03 3.57 36.57
CA SER A 38 14.50 2.62 37.60
C SER A 38 15.47 1.55 37.07
N GLU A 39 16.10 1.80 35.91
CA GLU A 39 16.92 0.84 35.16
C GLU A 39 18.11 0.25 35.96
N ILE A 40 18.52 0.93 37.04
CA ILE A 40 19.53 0.49 38.00
C ILE A 40 19.00 -0.54 39.01
N GLU A 41 17.76 -0.39 39.51
CA GLU A 41 17.15 -1.34 40.46
C GLU A 41 16.38 -2.47 39.75
N LEU A 42 15.91 -2.17 38.54
CA LEU A 42 15.00 -2.98 37.74
C LEU A 42 15.66 -3.42 36.42
N ALA A 43 16.96 -3.73 36.45
CA ALA A 43 17.69 -4.20 35.28
C ALA A 43 16.85 -5.25 34.53
N PRO A 44 16.55 -5.09 33.23
CA PRO A 44 15.59 -5.94 32.51
C PRO A 44 15.87 -7.44 32.61
N ASN A 45 17.13 -7.81 32.79
CA ASN A 45 17.60 -9.19 32.96
C ASN A 45 17.35 -9.79 34.37
N ARG A 46 16.94 -8.98 35.36
CA ARG A 46 16.62 -9.43 36.73
C ARG A 46 15.12 -9.46 37.04
N LYS A 47 14.28 -9.01 36.11
CA LYS A 47 12.83 -9.24 36.20
C LYS A 47 12.62 -10.75 36.12
N GLN A 48 11.84 -11.32 37.05
CA GLN A 48 11.45 -12.73 36.95
C GLN A 48 10.70 -12.89 35.63
N TYR A 49 11.34 -13.60 34.70
CA TYR A 49 10.78 -13.81 33.38
C TYR A 49 9.57 -14.74 33.49
N VAL A 50 8.77 -14.77 32.43
CA VAL A 50 7.64 -15.70 32.35
C VAL A 50 8.18 -17.12 32.51
N ASP A 51 7.50 -17.92 33.34
CA ASP A 51 7.88 -19.31 33.60
C ASP A 51 7.92 -20.13 32.30
N ASP A 52 8.82 -21.12 32.27
CA ASP A 52 9.15 -21.88 31.06
C ASP A 52 7.91 -22.61 30.50
N GLU A 53 7.09 -23.17 31.38
CA GLU A 53 5.83 -23.84 31.02
C GLU A 53 4.86 -22.91 30.27
N VAL A 54 4.85 -21.62 30.63
CA VAL A 54 4.00 -20.62 29.97
C VAL A 54 4.61 -20.15 28.65
N LEU A 55 5.94 -20.10 28.56
CA LEU A 55 6.66 -19.75 27.33
C LEU A 55 6.49 -20.84 26.27
N GLU A 56 6.73 -22.10 26.62
CA GLU A 56 6.67 -23.25 25.71
C GLU A 56 5.24 -23.70 25.42
N GLY A 57 4.30 -23.46 26.34
CA GLY A 57 2.89 -23.76 26.13
C GLY A 57 2.15 -22.60 25.48
N ARG A 58 1.34 -21.90 26.28
CA ARG A 58 0.34 -20.94 25.81
C ARG A 58 0.93 -19.83 24.93
N ARG A 59 2.12 -19.31 25.26
CA ARG A 59 2.69 -18.19 24.50
C ARG A 59 3.21 -18.64 23.14
N LEU A 60 3.92 -19.77 23.08
CA LEU A 60 4.40 -20.34 21.82
C LEU A 60 3.23 -20.72 20.91
N GLU A 61 2.21 -21.38 21.45
CA GLU A 61 1.02 -21.79 20.70
C GLU A 61 0.30 -20.60 20.06
N MET A 62 0.14 -19.49 20.81
CA MET A 62 -0.51 -18.27 20.28
C MET A 62 0.29 -17.64 19.13
N VAL A 63 1.62 -17.56 19.27
CA VAL A 63 2.47 -17.00 18.20
C VAL A 63 2.48 -17.93 16.98
N GLN A 64 2.53 -19.24 17.20
CA GLN A 64 2.47 -20.24 16.14
C GLN A 64 1.12 -20.22 15.43
N PHE A 65 0.01 -20.06 16.16
CA PHE A 65 -1.32 -19.91 15.59
C PHE A 65 -1.42 -18.68 14.69
N VAL A 66 -0.88 -17.53 15.12
CA VAL A 66 -0.80 -16.32 14.27
C VAL A 66 0.03 -16.59 13.00
N GLY A 67 1.14 -17.31 13.12
CA GLY A 67 1.95 -17.73 11.98
C GLY A 67 1.17 -18.59 10.97
N VAL A 68 0.44 -19.60 11.46
CA VAL A 68 -0.41 -20.45 10.62
C VAL A 68 -1.56 -19.67 9.99
N LEU A 69 -2.17 -18.75 10.74
CA LEU A 69 -3.23 -17.87 10.21
C LEU A 69 -2.71 -17.00 9.06
N LEU A 70 -1.54 -16.39 9.22
CA LEU A 70 -0.89 -15.62 8.14
C LEU A 70 -0.55 -16.50 6.93
N LEU A 71 -0.10 -17.73 7.17
CA LEU A 71 0.15 -18.69 6.09
C LEU A 71 -1.13 -18.99 5.31
N ILE A 72 -2.25 -19.22 5.99
CA ILE A 72 -3.56 -19.44 5.35
C ILE A 72 -3.95 -18.23 4.49
N VAL A 73 -3.75 -17.01 5.00
CA VAL A 73 -4.01 -15.78 4.24
C VAL A 73 -3.20 -15.77 2.94
N ILE A 74 -1.89 -16.04 3.00
CA ILE A 74 -1.03 -16.04 1.81
C ILE A 74 -1.45 -17.14 0.82
N VAL A 75 -1.67 -18.36 1.33
CA VAL A 75 -2.05 -19.53 0.52
C VAL A 75 -3.36 -19.31 -0.23
N ILE A 76 -4.30 -18.54 0.33
CA ILE A 76 -5.56 -18.22 -0.35
C ILE A 76 -5.42 -16.97 -1.23
N ALA A 77 -4.77 -15.92 -0.73
CA ALA A 77 -4.68 -14.65 -1.42
C ALA A 77 -3.87 -14.73 -2.72
N LEU A 78 -2.76 -15.46 -2.75
CA LEU A 78 -1.91 -15.55 -3.95
C LEU A 78 -2.63 -16.24 -5.13
N PRO A 79 -3.23 -17.44 -4.96
CA PRO A 79 -3.99 -18.06 -6.03
C PRO A 79 -5.16 -17.21 -6.49
N LEU A 80 -5.89 -16.58 -5.56
CA LEU A 80 -6.97 -15.65 -5.93
C LEU A 80 -6.44 -14.46 -6.74
N TYR A 81 -5.33 -13.85 -6.31
CA TYR A 81 -4.68 -12.77 -7.04
C TYR A 81 -4.34 -13.20 -8.48
N TRP A 82 -3.82 -14.41 -8.68
CA TRP A 82 -3.52 -14.95 -10.01
C TRP A 82 -4.76 -15.34 -10.82
N VAL A 83 -5.85 -15.79 -10.19
CA VAL A 83 -7.12 -16.04 -10.90
C VAL A 83 -7.64 -14.75 -11.54
N PHE A 84 -7.41 -13.59 -10.91
CA PHE A 84 -7.80 -12.28 -11.45
C PHE A 84 -6.74 -11.65 -12.39
N GLU A 85 -5.62 -12.33 -12.63
CA GLU A 85 -4.55 -11.85 -13.52
C GLU A 85 -5.04 -11.50 -14.94
N PRO A 86 -5.91 -12.28 -15.60
CA PRO A 86 -6.35 -11.96 -16.96
C PRO A 86 -7.10 -10.61 -17.04
N ALA A 87 -7.90 -10.29 -16.01
CA ALA A 87 -8.61 -9.01 -15.96
C ALA A 87 -7.64 -7.83 -15.80
N ARG A 88 -6.57 -8.02 -15.03
CA ARG A 88 -5.50 -7.01 -14.88
C ARG A 88 -4.72 -6.82 -16.18
N GLN A 89 -4.43 -7.90 -16.90
CA GLN A 89 -3.78 -7.83 -18.21
C GLN A 89 -4.66 -7.13 -19.24
N ALA A 90 -5.97 -7.40 -19.27
CA ALA A 90 -6.90 -6.72 -20.17
C ALA A 90 -6.90 -5.19 -19.96
N GLY A 91 -6.95 -4.73 -18.71
CA GLY A 91 -6.86 -3.30 -18.42
C GLY A 91 -5.50 -2.69 -18.78
N ALA A 92 -4.40 -3.46 -18.67
CA ALA A 92 -3.09 -3.00 -19.11
C ALA A 92 -3.00 -2.83 -20.63
N VAL A 93 -3.64 -3.72 -21.42
CA VAL A 93 -3.69 -3.61 -22.88
C VAL A 93 -4.50 -2.39 -23.31
N GLU A 94 -5.65 -2.14 -22.68
CA GLU A 94 -6.48 -0.96 -22.96
C GLU A 94 -5.72 0.35 -22.66
N ALA A 95 -5.08 0.43 -21.49
CA ALA A 95 -4.27 1.59 -21.12
C ALA A 95 -3.05 1.76 -22.04
N GLN A 96 -2.44 0.67 -22.49
CA GLN A 96 -1.28 0.68 -23.36
C GLN A 96 -1.58 1.39 -24.69
N GLU A 97 -2.76 1.16 -25.29
CA GLU A 97 -3.15 1.81 -26.54
C GLU A 97 -3.27 3.33 -26.38
N GLU A 98 -3.99 3.79 -25.35
CA GLU A 98 -4.15 5.21 -25.04
C GLU A 98 -2.79 5.90 -24.79
N ILE A 99 -1.93 5.26 -23.99
CA ILE A 99 -0.59 5.76 -23.67
C ILE A 99 0.27 5.86 -24.93
N PHE A 100 0.24 4.86 -25.81
CA PHE A 100 1.03 4.90 -27.05
C PHE A 100 0.54 5.98 -28.02
N VAL A 101 -0.76 6.24 -28.08
CA VAL A 101 -1.32 7.33 -28.89
C VAL A 101 -0.86 8.69 -28.35
N ASP A 102 -0.96 8.95 -27.05
CA ASP A 102 -0.49 10.21 -26.43
C ASP A 102 1.02 10.40 -26.65
N TRP A 103 1.83 9.36 -26.44
CA TRP A 103 3.27 9.43 -26.65
C TRP A 103 3.62 9.68 -28.12
N GLY A 104 2.95 9.00 -29.05
CA GLY A 104 3.12 9.20 -30.48
C GLY A 104 2.74 10.61 -30.92
N GLU A 105 1.60 11.13 -30.44
CA GLU A 105 1.18 12.50 -30.71
C GLU A 105 2.23 13.50 -30.23
N ARG A 106 2.69 13.38 -28.98
CA ARG A 106 3.70 14.29 -28.42
C ARG A 106 5.01 14.25 -29.21
N LEU A 107 5.43 13.07 -29.66
CA LEU A 107 6.67 12.88 -30.40
C LEU A 107 6.60 13.45 -31.82
N PHE A 108 5.48 13.25 -32.53
CA PHE A 108 5.35 13.62 -33.95
C PHE A 108 4.65 14.96 -34.21
N ALA A 109 3.88 15.50 -33.24
CA ALA A 109 3.20 16.79 -33.38
C ALA A 109 4.13 17.97 -33.72
N PRO A 110 5.37 18.09 -33.19
CA PRO A 110 6.29 19.15 -33.57
C PRO A 110 6.70 19.07 -35.05
N THR A 111 7.07 17.88 -35.51
CA THR A 111 7.50 17.64 -36.90
C THR A 111 6.34 17.80 -37.88
N ALA A 112 5.16 17.28 -37.55
CA ALA A 112 3.96 17.43 -38.35
C ALA A 112 3.52 18.90 -38.46
N ARG A 113 3.67 19.70 -37.38
CA ARG A 113 3.44 21.15 -37.41
C ARG A 113 4.42 21.88 -38.32
N LEU A 114 5.71 21.57 -38.23
CA LEU A 114 6.76 22.13 -39.09
C LEU A 114 6.52 21.82 -40.57
N CYS A 115 6.23 20.55 -40.89
CA CYS A 115 5.97 20.12 -42.26
C CYS A 115 4.72 20.80 -42.84
N ARG A 116 3.61 20.85 -42.08
CA ARG A 116 2.39 21.58 -42.49
C ARG A 116 2.64 23.07 -42.73
N ARG A 117 3.41 23.73 -41.85
CA ARG A 117 3.75 25.15 -42.00
C ARG A 117 4.58 25.39 -43.26
N TRP A 118 5.56 24.52 -43.52
CA TRP A 118 6.40 24.61 -44.71
C TRP A 118 5.62 24.38 -46.00
N TRP A 119 4.73 23.38 -46.03
CA TRP A 119 3.88 23.09 -47.19
C TRP A 119 2.91 24.23 -47.50
N ARG A 120 2.30 24.83 -46.47
CA ARG A 120 1.40 25.99 -46.63
C ARG A 120 2.14 27.19 -47.21
N GLY A 121 3.33 27.49 -46.69
CA GLY A 121 4.17 28.57 -47.23
C GLY A 121 4.74 28.30 -48.63
N ARG A 122 4.68 27.06 -49.14
CA ARG A 122 4.96 26.76 -50.55
C ARG A 122 3.76 27.07 -51.44
N MET A 123 2.56 26.64 -51.05
CA MET A 123 1.31 26.89 -51.80
C MET A 123 0.96 28.37 -51.93
N GLU A 124 1.37 29.21 -50.99
CA GLU A 124 1.15 30.67 -51.05
C GLU A 124 2.17 31.41 -51.94
N ARG A 125 3.22 30.73 -52.40
CA ARG A 125 4.27 31.32 -53.25
C ARG A 125 4.16 30.95 -54.74
N ASP A 126 3.25 30.06 -55.09
CA ASP A 126 2.87 29.68 -56.45
C ASP A 126 1.51 30.31 -56.80
#